data_AF-A0A1X1NGQ2-F1
#
_entry.id   AF-A0A1X1NGQ2-F1
#
_cell.length_a   1.000
_cell.length_b   1.000
_cell.length_c   1.000
_cell.angle_alpha   90.00
_cell.angle_beta   90.00
_cell.angle_gamma   90.00
#
_symmetry.space_group_name_H-M   'P 1'
#
loop_
_entity.id
_entity.type
_entity.pdbx_description
1 polymer ?
#
loop_
_entity_poly.entity_id
_entity_poly.type
_entity_poly.pdbx_seq_one_letter_code
_entity_poly.pdbx_strand_id
1 'polypeptide(L)' 'MSRTMIDLDDALVAEAAEILGTTTKRATINGALAEFVAAAKRQRFMEMLEEGVFSDLGDPEVMAKAWQ' A
#
# COMPACT_ATOMS: atom_id res chain seq x y z
N MET A 1 -19.42 -2.89 0.70
CA MET A 1 -19.06 -2.10 1.89
C MET A 1 -19.97 -2.53 3.03
N SER A 2 -19.41 -3.00 4.14
CA SER A 2 -20.14 -3.20 5.40
C SER A 2 -20.08 -1.93 6.25
N ARG A 3 -21.10 -1.71 7.09
CA ARG A 3 -21.05 -0.67 8.13
C ARG A 3 -20.45 -1.28 9.39
N THR A 4 -19.43 -0.64 9.92
CA THR A 4 -18.79 -1.03 11.18
C THR A 4 -18.86 0.16 12.14
N MET A 5 -19.26 -0.09 13.37
CA MET A 5 -19.22 0.90 14.45
C MET A 5 -17.94 0.67 15.23
N ILE A 6 -17.11 1.71 15.32
CA ILE A 6 -15.84 1.72 16.05
C ILE A 6 -15.69 3.06 16.74
N ASP A 7 -15.07 3.07 17.91
CA ASP A 7 -14.62 4.29 18.57
C ASP A 7 -13.27 4.69 17.99
N LEU A 8 -13.10 5.97 17.69
CA LEU A 8 -11.88 6.53 17.11
C LEU A 8 -11.46 7.76 17.89
N ASP A 9 -10.15 7.97 17.97
CA ASP A 9 -9.60 9.24 18.44
C ASP A 9 -9.81 10.30 17.37
N ASP A 10 -10.69 11.26 17.65
CA ASP A 10 -11.05 12.33 16.71
C ASP A 10 -9.88 13.29 16.43
N ALA A 11 -8.93 13.44 17.36
CA ALA A 11 -7.74 14.26 17.12
C ALA A 11 -6.80 13.57 16.13
N LEU A 12 -6.59 12.26 16.29
CA LEU A 12 -5.78 11.47 15.36
C LEU A 12 -6.43 11.42 13.96
N VAL A 13 -7.75 11.29 13.88
CA VAL A 13 -8.47 11.33 12.61
C VAL A 13 -8.33 12.70 11.94
N ALA A 14 -8.35 13.80 12.70
CA ALA A 14 -8.13 15.14 12.15
C ALA A 14 -6.71 15.29 11.59
N GLU A 15 -5.69 14.88 12.34
CA GLU A 15 -4.29 14.93 11.88
C GLU A 15 -4.08 14.09 10.62
N ALA A 16 -4.63 12.87 10.59
CA ALA A 16 -4.60 12.03 9.40
C ALA A 16 -5.35 12.67 8.23
N ALA A 17 -6.45 13.37 8.48
CA ALA A 17 -7.22 14.03 7.44
C ALA A 17 -6.43 15.20 6.81
N GLU A 18 -5.70 15.96 7.62
CA GLU A 18 -4.80 17.02 7.16
C GLU A 18 -3.65 16.46 6.31
N ILE A 19 -2.97 15.41 6.80
CA ILE A 19 -1.88 14.74 6.07
C ILE A 19 -2.37 14.20 4.72
N LEU A 20 -3.56 13.59 4.69
CA LEU A 20 -4.13 12.98 3.49
C LEU A 20 -4.89 13.98 2.60
N GLY A 21 -5.11 15.22 3.04
CA GLY A 21 -5.92 16.21 2.31
C GLY A 21 -7.39 15.80 2.13
N THR A 22 -7.96 15.09 3.11
CA THR A 22 -9.32 14.54 3.03
C THR A 22 -10.32 15.33 3.88
N THR A 23 -11.59 15.35 3.47
CA THR A 23 -12.64 16.16 4.12
C THR A 23 -13.68 15.34 4.88
N THR A 24 -13.61 14.00 4.84
CA THR A 24 -14.57 13.12 5.53
C THR A 24 -13.84 12.03 6.28
N LYS A 25 -14.29 11.70 7.50
CA LYS A 25 -13.72 10.61 8.32
C LYS A 25 -13.60 9.29 7.53
N ARG A 26 -14.61 8.96 6.70
CA ARG A 26 -14.58 7.76 5.84
C ARG A 26 -13.44 7.80 4.82
N ALA A 27 -13.24 8.94 4.15
CA ALA A 27 -12.14 9.09 3.18
C ALA A 27 -10.79 8.99 3.89
N THR A 28 -10.66 9.62 5.06
CA THR A 28 -9.45 9.56 5.89
C THR A 28 -9.13 8.12 6.32
N ILE A 29 -10.10 7.39 6.88
CA ILE A 29 -9.89 6.02 7.37
C ILE A 29 -9.51 5.09 6.22
N ASN A 30 -10.24 5.15 5.10
CA ASN A 30 -9.94 4.30 3.95
C ASN A 30 -8.58 4.66 3.31
N GLY A 31 -8.25 5.95 3.23
CA GLY A 31 -6.96 6.42 2.72
C GLY A 31 -5.81 5.98 3.60
N ALA A 32 -5.92 6.15 4.92
CA ALA A 32 -4.89 5.73 5.87
C ALA A 32 -4.65 4.21 5.81
N LEU A 33 -5.71 3.40 5.73
CA LEU A 33 -5.58 1.96 5.57
C LEU A 33 -4.95 1.57 4.22
N ALA A 34 -5.30 2.27 3.14
CA ALA A 34 -4.70 2.04 1.83
C ALA A 34 -3.20 2.35 1.83
N GLU A 35 -2.80 3.48 2.43
CA GLU A 35 -1.39 3.86 2.55
C GLU A 35 -0.60 2.89 3.41
N PHE A 36 -1.16 2.44 4.54
CA PHE A 36 -0.54 1.42 5.38
C PHE A 36 -0.29 0.11 4.60
N VAL A 37 -1.30 -0.38 3.89
CA VAL A 37 -1.18 -1.59 3.06
C VAL A 37 -0.18 -1.38 1.92
N ALA A 38 -0.17 -0.21 1.28
CA ALA A 38 0.78 0.10 0.23
C ALA A 38 2.23 0.15 0.75
N ALA A 39 2.44 0.72 1.94
CA ALA A 39 3.74 0.72 2.61
C ALA A 39 4.23 -0.70 2.91
N ALA A 40 3.37 -1.55 3.48
CA ALA A 40 3.70 -2.95 3.74
C ALA A 40 4.04 -3.72 2.45
N LYS A 41 3.30 -3.48 1.36
CA LYS A 41 3.60 -4.08 0.06
C LYS A 41 4.94 -3.62 -0.52
N ARG A 42 5.26 -2.32 -0.40
CA ARG A 42 6.57 -1.78 -0.82
C ARG A 42 7.71 -2.42 -0.04
N GLN A 43 7.55 -2.59 1.27
CA GLN A 43 8.55 -3.28 2.09
C GLN A 43 8.73 -4.73 1.63
N ARG A 44 7.63 -5.48 1.48
CA ARG A 44 7.71 -6.87 1.02
C ARG A 44 8.34 -7.00 -0.37
N PHE A 45 8.08 -6.05 -1.26
CA PHE A 45 8.72 -6.01 -2.57
C PHE A 45 10.24 -5.85 -2.46
N MET A 46 10.74 -5.00 -1.56
CA MET A 46 12.17 -4.86 -1.30
C MET A 46 12.78 -6.15 -0.74
N GLU A 47 12.10 -6.82 0.20
CA GLU A 47 12.54 -8.12 0.73
C GLU A 47 12.66 -9.16 -0.39
N MET A 48 11.69 -9.22 -1.32
CA MET A 48 11.74 -10.13 -2.46
C MET A 48 12.90 -9.82 -3.42
N LEU A 49 13.27 -8.54 -3.59
CA LEU A 49 14.45 -8.17 -4.37
C LEU A 49 15.73 -8.66 -3.70
N GLU A 50 15.85 -8.52 -2.37
CA GLU A 50 17.01 -9.01 -1.60
C GLU A 50 17.11 -10.54 -1.60
N GLU A 51 15.97 -11.23 -1.52
CA GLU A 51 15.86 -12.69 -1.63
C GLU A 51 16.18 -13.20 -3.05
N GLY A 52 16.37 -12.31 -4.03
CA GLY A 52 16.68 -12.67 -5.42
C GLY A 52 15.49 -13.25 -6.18
N VAL A 53 14.25 -13.05 -5.70
CA VAL A 53 13.03 -13.61 -6.32
C VAL A 53 12.87 -13.19 -7.78
N PHE A 54 13.42 -12.03 -8.14
CA PHE A 54 13.35 -11.44 -9.47
C PHE A 54 14.70 -11.48 -10.22
N SER A 55 15.63 -12.35 -9.82
CA SER A 55 16.98 -12.39 -10.41
C SER A 55 16.99 -12.71 -11.91
N ASP A 56 16.01 -13.47 -12.37
CA ASP A 56 15.84 -13.86 -13.77
C ASP A 56 15.31 -12.74 -14.67
N LEU A 57 14.73 -11.68 -14.11
CA LEU A 57 14.28 -10.50 -14.88
C LEU A 57 15.44 -9.78 -15.59
N GLY A 58 16.68 -9.97 -15.14
CA GLY A 58 17.88 -9.45 -15.78
C GLY A 58 18.36 -10.26 -16.99
N ASP A 59 17.79 -11.46 -17.23
CA ASP A 59 18.17 -12.33 -18.33
C ASP A 59 17.40 -11.95 -19.62
N PRO A 60 18.10 -11.50 -20.69
CA PRO A 60 17.47 -11.14 -21.96
C PRO A 60 16.71 -12.30 -22.63
N GLU A 61 17.16 -13.55 -22.46
CA GLU A 61 16.49 -14.72 -23.04
C GLU A 61 15.18 -15.02 -22.31
N VAL A 62 15.15 -14.86 -20.98
CA VAL A 62 13.93 -15.01 -20.18
C VAL A 62 12.92 -13.94 -20.56
N MET A 63 13.34 -12.68 -20.68
CA MET A 63 12.46 -11.58 -21.07
C MET A 63 11.94 -11.73 -22.50
N ALA A 64 12.75 -12.19 -23.46
CA ALA A 64 12.28 -12.44 -24.82
C ALA A 64 11.14 -13.47 -24.90
N LYS A 65 11.15 -14.48 -24.02
CA LYS A 65 10.10 -15.51 -23.95
C LYS A 65 8.81 -15.03 -23.28
N ALA A 66 8.89 -14.05 -22.40
CA ALA A 66 7.72 -13.55 -21.66
C ALA A 66 6.70 -12.78 -22.52
N TRP A 67 7.10 -12.34 -23.72
CA TRP A 67 6.30 -11.50 -24.62
C TRP A 67 5.92 -12.17 -25.95
N GLN A 68 6.16 -13.49 -26.08
CA GLN A 68 5.63 -14.31 -27.18
C GLN A 68 4.21 -14.76 -26.89
#